data_AF-A0A645CP52-F1
#
_entry.id   AF-A0A645CP52-F1
#
_cell.length_a   1.000
_cell.length_b   1.000
_cell.length_c   1.000
_cell.angle_alpha   90.00
_cell.angle_beta   90.00
_cell.angle_gamma   90.00
#
_symmetry.space_group_name_H-M   'P 1'
#
loop_
_entity.id
_entity.type
_entity.pdbx_description
1 polymer ?
#
loop_
_entity_poly.entity_id
_entity_poly.type
_entity_poly.pdbx_seq_one_letter_code
_entity_poly.pdbx_strand_id
1 'polypeptide(L)'
;MTVFIDPNIDPLGSGYHIIQSKIAIGSGMIFGKGLFSGTQSQLNFLPENHTDFIFAVIGEELGFIGAAFVLLLYLVLLYRGVKIAGAARDNFGTLLATGITSMLTFHVLVNVGMNAGIMPVTGIPLPFMSYGVSSLTTNLMSIGILLNIYMRRQKIMF
;
A
#
# COMPACT_ATOMS: atom_id res chain seq x y z
N MET A 1 9.19 20.32 -1.55
CA MET A 1 10.37 19.45 -1.30
C MET A 1 11.13 19.80 -0.01
N THR A 2 10.99 21.01 0.56
CA THR A 2 11.63 21.40 1.83
C THR A 2 11.06 20.70 3.08
N VAL A 3 9.77 20.32 3.05
CA VAL A 3 9.09 19.59 4.14
C VAL A 3 9.64 18.18 4.40
N PHE A 4 10.34 17.57 3.43
CA PHE A 4 11.00 16.25 3.63
C PHE A 4 12.25 16.33 4.51
N ILE A 5 12.97 17.44 4.41
CA ILE A 5 14.26 17.63 5.08
C ILE A 5 14.05 18.18 6.49
N ASP A 6 13.01 19.00 6.70
CA ASP A 6 12.68 19.51 8.02
C ASP A 6 11.15 19.58 8.22
N PRO A 7 10.57 18.56 8.89
CA PRO A 7 9.14 18.48 9.17
C PRO A 7 8.60 19.66 10.02
N ASN A 8 9.48 20.42 10.68
CA ASN A 8 9.10 21.55 11.54
C ASN A 8 8.86 22.86 10.77
N ILE A 9 9.15 22.91 9.46
CA ILE A 9 8.99 24.13 8.65
C ILE A 9 7.52 24.36 8.24
N ASP A 10 6.69 23.32 8.26
CA ASP A 10 5.25 23.43 7.98
C ASP A 10 4.42 22.57 8.96
N PRO A 11 4.28 23.02 10.22
CA PRO A 11 3.60 22.30 11.28
C PRO A 11 2.06 22.24 11.13
N LEU A 12 1.48 22.82 10.07
CA LEU A 12 0.04 22.80 9.77
C LEU A 12 -0.28 22.08 8.43
N GLY A 13 0.73 21.71 7.64
CA GLY A 13 0.57 21.09 6.33
C GLY A 13 1.01 19.63 6.27
N SER A 14 1.73 19.27 5.21
CA SER A 14 2.15 17.88 4.94
C SER A 14 3.09 17.31 6.01
N GLY A 15 3.88 18.14 6.71
CA GLY A 15 4.78 17.72 7.78
C GLY A 15 4.06 17.23 9.04
N TYR A 16 2.95 17.91 9.39
CA TYR A 16 2.09 17.52 10.51
C TYR A 16 1.50 16.11 10.32
N HIS A 17 1.05 15.78 9.10
CA HIS A 17 0.47 14.46 8.80
C HIS A 17 1.48 13.33 8.92
N ILE A 18 2.74 13.56 8.53
CA ILE A 18 3.82 12.55 8.68
C ILE A 18 4.11 12.31 10.16
N ILE A 19 4.21 13.37 10.97
CA ILE A 19 4.46 13.26 12.41
C ILE A 19 3.32 12.51 13.10
N GLN A 20 2.06 12.85 12.78
CA GLN A 20 0.90 12.15 13.33
C GLN A 20 0.80 10.70 12.86
N SER A 21 1.14 10.40 11.61
CA SER A 21 1.21 9.02 11.10
C SER A 21 2.23 8.18 11.87
N LYS A 22 3.43 8.72 12.12
CA LYS A 22 4.45 8.05 12.95
C LYS A 22 3.96 7.79 14.38
N ILE A 23 3.31 8.78 14.99
CA ILE A 23 2.77 8.67 16.36
C ILE A 23 1.65 7.63 16.40
N ALA A 24 0.76 7.61 15.40
CA ALA A 24 -0.33 6.64 15.30
C ALA A 24 0.21 5.20 15.24
N ILE A 25 1.16 4.93 14.33
CA ILE A 25 1.84 3.63 14.21
C ILE A 25 2.53 3.25 15.53
N GLY A 26 3.26 4.19 16.14
CA GLY A 26 3.94 3.95 17.42
C GLY A 26 2.98 3.67 18.58
N SER A 27 1.80 4.28 18.57
CA SER A 27 0.81 4.14 19.64
C SER A 27 0.04 2.82 19.62
N GLY A 28 0.05 2.09 18.49
CA GLY A 28 -0.59 0.79 18.37
C GLY A 28 0.15 -0.34 19.08
N MET A 29 1.39 -0.14 19.52
CA MET A 29 2.19 -1.19 20.20
C MET A 29 2.14 -2.53 19.44
N ILE A 30 2.18 -3.68 20.13
CA ILE A 30 2.18 -5.01 19.49
C ILE A 30 0.77 -5.42 19.02
N PHE A 31 -0.26 -5.17 19.85
CA PHE A 31 -1.62 -5.71 19.67
C PHE A 31 -2.65 -4.71 19.13
N GLY A 32 -2.27 -3.44 19.01
CA GLY A 32 -3.18 -2.37 18.60
C GLY A 32 -4.00 -1.81 19.76
N LYS A 33 -4.74 -0.75 19.47
CA LYS A 33 -5.73 -0.17 20.40
C LYS A 33 -7.12 -0.82 20.27
N GLY A 34 -7.33 -1.68 19.28
CA GLY A 34 -8.61 -2.29 18.94
C GLY A 34 -9.23 -1.66 17.68
N LEU A 35 -9.94 -2.48 16.90
CA LEU A 35 -10.66 -2.06 15.70
C LEU A 35 -11.63 -0.91 16.03
N PHE A 36 -11.58 0.16 15.24
CA PHE A 36 -12.36 1.38 15.44
C PHE A 36 -12.14 2.07 16.80
N SER A 37 -11.05 1.79 17.50
CA SER A 37 -10.66 2.49 18.74
C SER A 37 -9.43 3.39 18.52
N GLY A 38 -9.09 3.66 17.25
CA GLY A 38 -7.98 4.52 16.85
C GLY A 38 -8.25 5.97 17.22
N THR A 39 -7.56 6.46 18.26
CA THR A 39 -7.68 7.83 18.74
C THR A 39 -7.17 8.87 17.73
N GLN A 40 -6.14 8.56 16.94
CA GLN A 40 -5.63 9.48 15.92
C GLN A 40 -6.42 9.35 14.61
N SER A 41 -6.89 8.14 14.29
CA SER A 41 -7.77 7.84 13.15
C SER A 41 -9.15 8.52 13.25
N GLN A 42 -9.82 8.47 14.41
CA GLN A 42 -11.20 8.99 14.57
C GLN A 42 -11.31 10.51 14.75
N LEU A 43 -10.29 11.17 15.33
CA LEU A 43 -10.39 12.60 15.67
C LEU A 43 -10.08 13.55 14.49
N ASN A 44 -10.08 13.07 13.23
CA ASN A 44 -9.79 13.86 12.03
C ASN A 44 -8.45 14.62 12.05
N PHE A 45 -7.48 14.19 12.87
CA PHE A 45 -6.15 14.81 12.92
C PHE A 45 -5.30 14.52 11.67
N LEU A 46 -5.71 13.54 10.87
CA LEU A 46 -5.24 13.34 9.50
C LEU A 46 -6.42 13.64 8.57
N PRO A 47 -6.35 14.66 7.70
CA PRO A 47 -7.12 14.66 6.47
C PRO A 47 -6.63 13.47 5.61
N GLU A 48 -7.52 12.75 4.92
CA GLU A 48 -7.16 11.63 4.01
C GLU A 48 -6.59 10.36 4.72
N ASN A 49 -6.93 10.14 5.99
CA ASN A 49 -6.67 8.92 6.78
C ASN A 49 -7.18 7.62 6.11
N HIS A 50 -8.23 7.71 5.30
CA HIS A 50 -8.81 6.56 4.59
C HIS A 50 -8.18 6.26 3.23
N THR A 51 -7.30 7.12 2.73
CA THR A 51 -6.69 7.01 1.39
C THR A 51 -5.19 6.87 1.48
N ASP A 52 -4.51 7.96 1.84
CA ASP A 52 -3.06 8.06 1.79
C ASP A 52 -2.41 7.48 3.06
N PHE A 53 -3.06 7.64 4.21
CA PHE A 53 -2.52 7.23 5.51
C PHE A 53 -3.20 5.99 6.11
N ILE A 54 -3.88 5.18 5.29
CA ILE A 54 -4.59 3.98 5.75
C ILE A 54 -3.68 2.97 6.47
N PHE A 55 -2.39 2.90 6.08
CA PHE A 55 -1.43 2.04 6.77
C PHE A 55 -1.15 2.50 8.22
N ALA A 56 -1.19 3.80 8.49
CA ALA A 56 -1.04 4.33 9.84
C ALA A 56 -2.23 3.97 10.73
N VAL A 57 -3.44 3.99 10.16
CA VAL A 57 -4.68 3.55 10.84
C VAL A 57 -4.60 2.07 11.20
N ILE A 58 -4.15 1.23 10.26
CA ILE A 58 -3.92 -0.21 10.51
C ILE A 58 -2.90 -0.42 11.64
N GLY A 59 -1.80 0.35 11.62
CA GLY A 59 -0.77 0.31 12.65
C GLY A 59 -1.29 0.72 14.03
N GLU A 60 -2.16 1.74 14.11
CA GLU A 60 -2.76 2.17 15.38
C GLU A 60 -3.79 1.15 15.91
N GLU A 61 -4.68 0.67 15.05
CA GLU A 61 -5.83 -0.17 15.47
C GLU A 61 -5.45 -1.64 15.69
N LEU A 62 -4.65 -2.21 14.80
CA LEU A 62 -4.26 -3.63 14.82
C LEU A 62 -2.82 -3.85 15.33
N GLY A 63 -2.08 -2.77 15.57
CA GLY A 63 -0.72 -2.83 16.09
C GLY A 63 0.28 -3.40 15.09
N PHE A 64 1.47 -3.73 15.61
CA PHE A 64 2.53 -4.34 14.83
C PHE A 64 2.11 -5.65 14.16
N ILE A 65 1.32 -6.48 14.86
CA ILE A 65 0.88 -7.78 14.31
C ILE A 65 -0.01 -7.57 13.07
N GLY A 66 -0.97 -6.65 13.13
CA GLY A 66 -1.82 -6.34 11.99
C GLY A 66 -1.05 -5.74 10.83
N ALA A 67 -0.16 -4.78 11.11
CA ALA A 67 0.70 -4.19 10.08
C ALA A 67 1.59 -5.24 9.40
N ALA A 68 2.22 -6.13 10.18
CA ALA A 68 3.04 -7.23 9.66
C ALA A 68 2.21 -8.22 8.83
N PHE A 69 0.99 -8.55 9.27
CA PHE A 69 0.08 -9.41 8.53
C PHE A 69 -0.31 -8.80 7.16
N VAL A 70 -0.64 -7.51 7.12
CA VAL A 70 -0.95 -6.79 5.87
C VAL A 70 0.26 -6.76 4.94
N LEU A 71 1.45 -6.46 5.45
CA LEU A 71 2.69 -6.50 4.67
C LEU A 71 2.97 -7.91 4.11
N LEU A 72 2.72 -8.95 4.90
CA LEU A 72 2.86 -10.33 4.46
C LEU A 72 1.90 -10.65 3.31
N LEU A 73 0.65 -10.20 3.38
CA LEU A 73 -0.31 -10.38 2.27
C LEU A 73 0.16 -9.70 0.99
N TYR A 74 0.70 -8.48 1.06
CA TYR A 74 1.30 -7.82 -0.10
C TYR A 74 2.51 -8.58 -0.62
N LEU A 75 3.40 -9.08 0.25
CA LEU A 75 4.54 -9.89 -0.17
C LEU A 75 4.09 -11.16 -0.91
N VAL A 76 3.05 -11.84 -0.42
CA VAL A 76 2.47 -13.01 -1.11
C VAL A 76 1.91 -12.62 -2.48
N LEU A 77 1.22 -11.48 -2.57
CA LEU A 77 0.68 -10.96 -3.83
C LEU A 77 1.78 -10.65 -4.84
N LEU A 78 2.83 -9.92 -4.42
CA LEU A 78 3.97 -9.57 -5.26
C LEU A 78 4.75 -10.81 -5.69
N TYR A 79 4.98 -11.76 -4.77
CA TYR A 79 5.60 -13.04 -5.08
C TYR A 79 4.82 -13.82 -6.15
N ARG A 80 3.48 -13.84 -6.04
CA ARG A 80 2.63 -14.45 -7.08
C ARG A 80 2.74 -13.70 -8.40
N GLY A 81 2.80 -12.37 -8.40
CA GLY A 81 3.01 -11.56 -9.60
C GLY A 81 4.32 -11.92 -10.33
N VAL A 82 5.43 -12.01 -9.59
CA VAL A 82 6.73 -12.44 -10.14
C VAL A 82 6.67 -13.88 -10.66
N LYS A 83 6.00 -14.78 -9.94
CA LYS A 83 5.82 -16.18 -10.38
C LYS A 83 4.99 -16.27 -11.67
N ILE A 84 3.96 -15.43 -11.83
CA ILE A 84 3.17 -15.35 -13.06
C ILE A 84 4.04 -14.85 -14.21
N ALA A 85 4.84 -13.80 -13.98
CA ALA A 85 5.75 -13.28 -14.99
C ALA A 85 6.77 -14.34 -15.45
N GLY A 86 7.39 -15.07 -14.52
CA GLY A 86 8.34 -16.15 -14.84
C GLY A 86 7.69 -17.38 -15.48
N ALA A 87 6.37 -17.53 -15.38
CA ALA A 87 5.64 -18.62 -16.01
C ALA A 87 4.87 -18.21 -17.27
N ALA A 88 4.95 -16.94 -17.69
CA ALA A 88 4.32 -16.47 -18.91
C ALA A 88 4.91 -17.20 -20.12
N ARG A 89 4.06 -17.48 -21.11
CA ARG A 89 4.45 -18.26 -22.29
C ARG A 89 5.13 -17.41 -23.36
N ASP A 90 4.81 -16.12 -23.40
CA ASP A 90 5.27 -15.16 -24.37
C ASP A 90 6.03 -14.00 -23.71
N ASN A 91 6.97 -13.40 -24.45
CA ASN A 91 7.76 -12.27 -23.96
C ASN A 91 6.89 -11.06 -23.62
N PHE A 92 5.79 -10.85 -24.36
CA PHE A 92 4.87 -9.75 -24.09
C PHE A 92 4.14 -9.95 -22.74
N GLY A 93 3.58 -11.13 -22.50
CA GLY A 93 2.98 -11.51 -21.22
C GLY A 93 3.97 -11.44 -20.06
N THR A 94 5.23 -11.80 -20.29
CA THR A 94 6.31 -11.64 -19.30
C THR A 94 6.52 -10.17 -18.96
N LEU A 95 6.73 -9.30 -19.95
CA LEU A 95 6.95 -7.86 -19.77
C LEU A 95 5.75 -7.16 -19.14
N LEU A 96 4.55 -7.54 -19.54
CA LEU A 96 3.32 -6.98 -18.99
C LEU A 96 3.13 -7.39 -17.52
N ALA A 97 3.37 -8.66 -17.20
CA ALA A 97 3.28 -9.15 -15.83
C ALA A 97 4.36 -8.55 -14.91
N THR A 98 5.59 -8.39 -15.39
CA THR A 98 6.64 -7.70 -14.62
C THR A 98 6.31 -6.22 -14.42
N GLY A 99 5.81 -5.53 -15.44
CA GLY A 99 5.39 -4.12 -15.34
C GLY A 99 4.26 -3.88 -14.34
N ILE A 100 3.23 -4.74 -14.35
CA ILE A 100 2.14 -4.66 -13.36
C ILE A 100 2.67 -4.94 -11.95
N THR A 101 3.51 -5.96 -11.80
CA THR A 101 4.07 -6.34 -10.49
C THR A 101 4.98 -5.25 -9.94
N SER A 102 5.79 -4.59 -10.79
CA SER A 102 6.67 -3.49 -10.37
C SER A 102 5.87 -2.25 -9.99
N MET A 103 4.82 -1.90 -10.74
CA MET A 103 3.89 -0.82 -10.40
C MET A 103 3.26 -1.05 -9.00
N LEU A 104 2.72 -2.25 -8.74
CA LEU A 104 2.15 -2.59 -7.44
C LEU A 104 3.19 -2.53 -6.32
N THR A 105 4.40 -3.01 -6.59
CA THR A 105 5.53 -2.95 -5.64
C THR A 105 5.85 -1.49 -5.28
N PHE A 106 5.91 -0.61 -6.28
CA PHE A 106 6.20 0.80 -6.06
C PHE A 106 5.10 1.49 -5.24
N HIS A 107 3.83 1.21 -5.52
CA HIS A 107 2.73 1.78 -4.72
C HIS A 107 2.78 1.35 -3.26
N VAL A 108 3.09 0.08 -2.98
CA VAL A 108 3.21 -0.43 -1.61
C VAL A 108 4.43 0.17 -0.89
N LEU A 109 5.61 0.18 -1.51
CA LEU A 109 6.83 0.75 -0.93
C LEU A 109 6.70 2.26 -0.69
N VAL A 110 6.26 2.97 -1.73
CA VAL A 110 5.45 4.20 -1.73
C VAL A 110 4.82 4.58 -0.39
N ASN A 111 3.62 4.03 -0.26
CA ASN A 111 2.68 4.33 0.79
C ASN A 111 3.19 3.91 2.18
N VAL A 112 3.83 2.74 2.30
CA VAL A 112 4.39 2.27 3.57
C VAL A 112 5.57 3.15 4.01
N GLY A 113 6.45 3.51 3.07
CA GLY A 113 7.61 4.39 3.33
C GLY A 113 7.19 5.80 3.73
N MET A 114 6.13 6.32 3.12
CA MET A 114 5.50 7.59 3.51
C MET A 114 4.96 7.54 4.94
N ASN A 115 4.22 6.47 5.28
CA ASN A 115 3.63 6.29 6.61
C ASN A 115 4.67 6.05 7.71
N ALA A 116 5.76 5.34 7.39
CA ALA A 116 6.93 5.23 8.27
C ALA A 116 7.78 6.53 8.31
N GLY A 117 7.46 7.51 7.46
CA GLY A 117 8.19 8.75 7.20
C GLY A 117 9.67 8.55 6.89
N ILE A 118 9.93 7.55 6.04
CA ILE A 118 11.18 7.27 5.34
C ILE A 118 11.15 7.93 3.94
N MET A 119 9.97 8.09 3.35
CA MET A 119 9.78 8.65 2.00
C MET A 119 8.89 9.89 1.96
N PRO A 120 9.03 10.73 0.91
CA PRO A 120 7.94 11.17 0.05
C PRO A 120 6.49 11.16 0.53
N VAL A 121 5.83 12.29 0.83
CA VAL A 121 4.36 12.35 0.82
C VAL A 121 3.98 12.61 -0.61
N THR A 122 3.54 11.55 -1.27
CA THR A 122 3.27 11.52 -2.71
C THR A 122 1.80 11.35 -3.04
N GLY A 123 0.94 11.16 -2.04
CA GLY A 123 -0.51 10.94 -2.24
C GLY A 123 -0.82 9.69 -3.06
N ILE A 124 0.01 8.64 -2.93
CA ILE A 124 -0.19 7.39 -3.67
C ILE A 124 -1.02 6.44 -2.79
N PRO A 125 -2.22 6.06 -3.25
CA PRO A 125 -3.12 5.21 -2.48
C PRO A 125 -2.58 3.78 -2.37
N LEU A 126 -2.71 3.18 -1.19
CA LEU A 126 -2.33 1.79 -0.97
C LEU A 126 -3.25 0.85 -1.79
N PRO A 127 -2.70 0.00 -2.69
CA PRO A 127 -3.52 -0.84 -3.57
C PRO A 127 -4.47 -1.74 -2.77
N PHE A 128 -5.75 -1.82 -3.14
CA PHE A 128 -6.81 -2.62 -2.49
C PHE A 128 -7.30 -2.16 -1.11
N MET A 129 -6.57 -1.30 -0.39
CA MET A 129 -6.95 -0.85 0.96
C MET A 129 -7.42 0.60 1.00
N SER A 130 -6.91 1.45 0.10
CA SER A 130 -7.27 2.87 0.04
C SER A 130 -8.65 3.09 -0.59
N TYR A 131 -9.40 4.06 -0.06
CA TYR A 131 -10.68 4.52 -0.59
C TYR A 131 -10.52 5.37 -1.86
N GLY A 132 -10.22 4.74 -3.00
CA GLY A 132 -10.19 5.42 -4.30
C GLY A 132 -10.79 4.54 -5.38
N VAL A 133 -11.97 4.89 -5.90
CA VAL A 133 -12.69 4.05 -6.89
C VAL A 133 -11.86 3.83 -8.15
N SER A 134 -11.21 4.88 -8.67
CA SER A 134 -10.35 4.79 -9.85
C SER A 134 -9.12 3.93 -9.59
N SER A 135 -8.44 4.13 -8.45
CA SER A 135 -7.30 3.30 -8.06
C SER A 135 -7.69 1.84 -7.88
N LEU A 136 -8.80 1.57 -7.20
CA LEU A 136 -9.31 0.22 -6.98
C LEU A 136 -9.66 -0.47 -8.29
N THR A 137 -10.38 0.21 -9.20
CA THR A 137 -10.72 -0.36 -10.51
C THR A 137 -9.48 -0.64 -11.36
N THR A 138 -8.49 0.27 -11.40
CA THR A 138 -7.22 0.02 -12.08
C THR A 138 -6.49 -1.19 -11.48
N ASN A 139 -6.37 -1.27 -10.15
CA ASN A 139 -5.72 -2.38 -9.48
C ASN A 139 -6.42 -3.72 -9.76
N LEU A 140 -7.76 -3.75 -9.75
CA LEU A 140 -8.55 -4.95 -10.09
C LEU A 140 -8.35 -5.36 -11.55
N MET A 141 -8.32 -4.41 -12.50
CA MET A 141 -8.00 -4.69 -13.89
C MET A 141 -6.59 -5.26 -14.04
N SER A 142 -5.60 -4.69 -13.36
CA SER A 142 -4.22 -5.18 -13.34
C SER A 142 -4.12 -6.63 -12.86
N ILE A 143 -4.85 -7.00 -11.80
CA ILE A 143 -4.93 -8.40 -11.35
C ILE A 143 -5.63 -9.29 -12.38
N GLY A 144 -6.71 -8.81 -12.99
CA GLY A 144 -7.41 -9.53 -14.07
C GLY A 144 -6.49 -9.86 -15.24
N ILE A 145 -5.62 -8.92 -15.63
CA ILE A 145 -4.61 -9.12 -16.67
C ILE A 145 -3.58 -10.17 -16.24
N LEU A 146 -3.04 -10.08 -15.02
CA LEU A 146 -2.09 -11.09 -14.50
C LEU A 146 -2.70 -12.50 -14.50
N LEU A 147 -3.96 -12.64 -14.07
CA LEU A 147 -4.67 -13.92 -14.09
C LEU A 147 -4.89 -14.43 -15.53
N ASN A 148 -5.18 -13.54 -16.48
CA ASN A 148 -5.35 -13.91 -17.88
C ASN A 148 -4.04 -14.45 -18.48
N ILE A 149 -2.91 -13.80 -18.20
CA ILE A 149 -1.57 -14.25 -18.63
C ILE A 149 -1.28 -15.63 -18.05
N TYR A 150 -1.55 -15.84 -16.76
CA TYR A 150 -1.35 -17.13 -16.12
C TYR A 150 -2.22 -18.25 -16.72
N MET A 151 -3.50 -17.95 -17.01
CA MET A 151 -4.44 -18.91 -17.59
C MET A 151 -4.06 -19.31 -19.02
N ARG A 152 -3.66 -18.34 -19.86
CA ARG A 152 -3.26 -18.58 -21.27
C ARG A 152 -1.94 -19.35 -21.41
N ARG A 153 -1.20 -19.58 -20.32
CA ARG A 153 -0.01 -20.45 -20.30
C ARG A 153 -0.35 -21.87 -20.75
N GLN A 154 -1.49 -22.41 -20.33
CA GLN A 154 -1.90 -23.77 -20.69
C GLN A 154 -2.57 -23.75 -22.06
N LYS A 155 -1.96 -24.42 -23.03
CA LYS A 155 -2.57 -24.68 -24.34
C LYS A 155 -3.80 -25.55 -24.05
N ILE A 156 -5.01 -24.99 -24.16
CA ILE A 156 -6.24 -25.77 -24.05
C ILE A 156 -6.24 -26.72 -25.26
N MET A 157 -5.82 -27.97 -25.06
CA MET A 157 -5.93 -29.01 -26.07
C MET A 157 -7.37 -29.50 -26.03
N PHE A 158 -8.16 -29.11 -27.02
CA PHE A 158 -9.40 -29.79 -27.39
C PHE A 158 -9.08 -30.74 -28.54
#